data_AF-A0ABD7F731-F1
#
_entry.id   AF-A0ABD7F731-F1
#
_cell.length_a   1.000
_cell.length_b   1.000
_cell.length_c   1.000
_cell.angle_alpha   90.00
_cell.angle_beta   90.00
_cell.angle_gamma   90.00
#
_symmetry.space_group_name_H-M   'P 1'
#
loop_
_entity.id
_entity.type
_entity.pdbx_description
1 polymer ?
#
loop_
_entity_poly.entity_id
_entity_poly.type
_entity_poly.pdbx_seq_one_letter_code
_entity_poly.pdbx_strand_id
1 'polypeptide(L)'
;MKKLVFVGLISLLSSGCATQTYLLSNQGNSAPSYNKMQAFFVSGIGQEKQIDATNICGGADKVAKVQTKITFLNGLLGQISYGVYTPRQILVYCK
;
A
#
# COMPACT_ATOMS: atom_id res chain seq x y z
N MET A 1 -10.68 2.16 -35.40
CA MET A 1 -9.28 2.45 -34.98
C MET A 1 -9.20 3.68 -34.05
N LYS A 2 -9.41 4.91 -34.54
CA LYS A 2 -9.21 6.16 -33.75
C LYS A 2 -10.06 6.27 -32.47
N LYS A 3 -11.29 5.74 -32.48
CA LYS A 3 -12.18 5.70 -31.30
C LYS A 3 -11.73 4.70 -30.22
N LEU A 4 -11.15 3.57 -30.60
CA LEU A 4 -10.65 2.55 -29.65
C LEU A 4 -9.38 3.01 -28.93
N VAL A 5 -8.49 3.71 -29.64
CA VAL A 5 -7.29 4.32 -29.03
C VAL A 5 -7.68 5.35 -27.96
N PHE A 6 -8.71 6.15 -28.24
CA PHE A 6 -9.18 7.18 -27.30
C PHE A 6 -9.77 6.58 -26.01
N VAL A 7 -10.56 5.50 -26.14
CA VAL A 7 -11.11 4.76 -24.99
C VAL A 7 -10.02 4.11 -24.15
N GLY A 8 -9.03 3.48 -24.81
CA GLY A 8 -7.88 2.88 -24.11
C GLY A 8 -7.06 3.92 -23.35
N LEU A 9 -6.86 5.13 -23.90
CA LEU A 9 -6.10 6.17 -23.22
C LEU A 9 -6.82 6.68 -21.96
N ILE A 10 -8.15 6.86 -22.03
CA ILE A 10 -8.96 7.30 -20.90
C ILE A 10 -8.97 6.28 -19.76
N SER A 11 -9.03 4.98 -20.08
CA SER A 11 -9.04 3.94 -19.05
C SER A 11 -7.71 3.88 -18.29
N LEU A 12 -6.56 4.03 -18.97
CA LEU A 12 -5.26 4.12 -18.29
C LEU A 12 -5.17 5.35 -17.36
N LEU A 13 -5.68 6.50 -17.82
CA LEU A 13 -5.67 7.74 -17.03
C LEU A 13 -6.57 7.67 -15.78
N SER A 14 -7.57 6.77 -15.78
CA SER A 14 -8.45 6.55 -14.63
C SER A 14 -7.90 5.57 -13.58
N SER A 15 -6.74 4.94 -13.82
CA SER A 15 -6.10 4.06 -12.86
C SER A 15 -5.19 4.83 -11.90
N GLY A 16 -5.38 4.63 -10.58
CA GLY A 16 -4.59 5.27 -9.54
C GLY A 16 -4.11 4.28 -8.49
N CYS A 17 -2.88 4.45 -7.99
CA CYS A 17 -2.38 3.67 -6.87
C CYS A 17 -2.92 4.26 -5.55
N ALA A 18 -3.59 3.43 -4.74
CA ALA A 18 -4.06 3.85 -3.43
C ALA A 18 -2.91 3.88 -2.41
N THR A 19 -2.81 4.99 -1.67
CA THR A 19 -1.97 5.11 -0.47
C THR A 19 -2.83 5.57 0.69
N GLN A 20 -2.84 4.76 1.75
CA GLN A 20 -3.57 5.02 2.97
C GLN A 20 -2.55 5.35 4.06
N THR A 21 -2.66 6.52 4.66
CA THR A 21 -1.71 6.99 5.67
C THR A 21 -2.46 7.36 6.93
N TYR A 22 -2.04 6.78 8.04
CA TYR A 22 -2.45 7.13 9.38
C TYR A 22 -1.31 7.92 10.03
N LEU A 23 -1.55 9.21 10.27
CA LEU A 23 -0.63 10.09 10.96
C LEU A 23 -1.01 10.15 12.44
N LEU A 24 -0.08 9.75 13.31
CA LEU A 24 -0.23 9.81 14.77
C LEU A 24 0.61 10.96 15.36
N SER A 25 1.68 11.36 14.68
CA SER A 25 2.54 12.49 15.05
C SER A 25 3.08 13.20 13.81
N ASN A 26 3.32 14.51 13.92
CA ASN A 26 4.02 15.30 12.90
C ASN A 26 5.55 15.16 12.99
N GLN A 27 6.05 14.54 14.06
CA GLN A 27 7.47 14.24 14.23
C GLN A 27 7.69 12.74 14.05
N GLY A 28 8.44 12.37 13.01
CA GLY A 28 8.78 11.00 12.69
C GLY A 28 9.95 10.93 11.71
N ASN A 29 10.59 9.77 11.66
CA ASN A 29 11.73 9.56 10.76
C ASN A 29 11.36 9.77 9.29
N SER A 30 12.32 10.28 8.50
CA SER A 30 12.15 10.45 7.06
C SER A 30 12.03 9.11 6.32
N ALA A 31 12.66 8.06 6.85
CA ALA A 31 12.62 6.70 6.33
C ALA A 31 11.73 5.79 7.20
N PRO A 32 11.04 4.80 6.61
CA PRO A 32 10.25 3.84 7.35
C PRO A 32 11.15 2.93 8.20
N SER A 33 10.85 2.81 9.49
CA SER A 33 11.50 1.86 10.41
C SER A 33 11.12 0.41 10.12
N TYR A 34 9.95 0.20 9.51
CA TYR A 34 9.49 -1.10 9.04
C TYR A 34 8.87 -0.95 7.65
N ASN A 35 9.21 -1.86 6.74
CA ASN A 35 8.71 -1.86 5.37
C ASN A 35 8.60 -3.31 4.88
N LYS A 36 7.39 -3.86 4.81
CA LYS A 36 7.16 -5.25 4.40
C LYS A 36 5.98 -5.36 3.45
N MET A 37 6.10 -6.31 2.52
CA MET A 37 5.04 -6.65 1.60
C MET A 37 4.13 -7.67 2.28
N GLN A 38 2.83 -7.44 2.18
CA GLN A 38 1.78 -8.31 2.67
C GLN A 38 1.05 -8.89 1.46
N ALA A 39 1.07 -10.22 1.37
CA ALA A 39 0.32 -10.97 0.38
C ALA A 39 -1.17 -10.91 0.71
N PHE A 40 -1.96 -10.42 -0.26
CA PHE A 40 -3.41 -10.50 -0.25
C PHE A 40 -3.87 -11.13 -1.56
N PHE A 41 -5.00 -11.82 -1.53
CA PHE A 41 -5.62 -12.41 -2.71
C PHE A 41 -6.99 -11.82 -2.95
N VAL A 42 -7.36 -11.66 -4.22
CA VAL A 42 -8.67 -11.13 -4.64
C VAL A 42 -9.01 -9.85 -3.87
N SER A 43 -8.13 -8.86 -3.92
CA SER A 43 -8.22 -7.57 -3.21
C SER A 43 -8.31 -7.65 -1.67
N GLY A 44 -8.06 -8.82 -1.07
CA GLY A 44 -8.07 -9.06 0.37
C GLY A 44 -9.44 -9.45 0.93
N ILE A 45 -10.38 -9.95 0.11
CA ILE A 45 -11.70 -10.38 0.58
C ILE A 45 -11.54 -11.46 1.68
N GLY A 46 -12.05 -11.16 2.87
CA GLY A 46 -11.96 -12.06 4.03
C GLY A 46 -10.55 -12.25 4.59
N GLN A 47 -9.58 -11.42 4.19
CA GLN A 47 -8.19 -11.53 4.62
C GLN A 47 -7.78 -10.32 5.45
N GLU A 48 -7.16 -10.59 6.60
CA GLU A 48 -6.59 -9.56 7.45
C GLU A 48 -5.13 -9.89 7.76
N LYS A 49 -4.30 -8.85 7.85
CA LYS A 49 -2.91 -8.95 8.32
C LYS A 49 -2.71 -7.87 9.36
N GLN A 50 -2.51 -8.30 10.60
CA GLN A 50 -2.22 -7.39 11.71
C GLN A 50 -0.72 -7.28 11.92
N ILE A 51 -0.27 -6.07 12.22
CA ILE A 51 1.08 -5.80 12.71
C ILE A 51 0.96 -4.97 13.97
N ASP A 52 1.87 -5.19 14.91
CA ASP A 52 1.95 -4.38 16.12
C ASP A 52 2.97 -3.26 15.92
N ALA A 53 2.48 -2.08 15.53
CA ALA A 53 3.31 -0.89 15.34
C ALA A 53 3.94 -0.42 16.67
N THR A 54 3.27 -0.65 17.80
CA THR A 54 3.76 -0.32 19.14
C THR A 54 4.97 -1.19 19.49
N ASN A 55 4.90 -2.49 19.20
CA ASN A 55 6.03 -3.40 19.38
C ASN A 55 7.20 -3.03 18.45
N ILE A 56 6.92 -2.71 17.18
CA ILE A 56 7.93 -2.25 16.20
C ILE A 56 8.67 -0.98 16.68
N CYS A 57 7.94 -0.01 17.25
CA CYS A 57 8.53 1.25 17.70
C CYS A 57 8.93 1.25 19.20
N GLY A 58 8.64 0.19 19.95
CA GLY A 58 8.91 0.09 21.38
C GLY A 58 8.07 1.05 22.25
N GLY A 59 6.82 1.29 21.87
CA GLY A 59 5.88 2.17 22.57
C GLY A 59 4.82 2.77 21.65
N ALA A 60 3.57 2.90 22.13
CA ALA A 60 2.46 3.45 21.35
C ALA A 60 2.68 4.94 21.05
N ASP A 61 3.28 5.66 21.99
CA ASP A 61 3.63 7.06 21.80
C ASP A 61 4.72 7.22 20.73
N LYS A 62 5.53 6.20 20.46
CA LYS A 62 6.65 6.24 19.51
C LYS A 62 6.25 5.99 18.06
N VAL A 63 4.99 5.66 17.79
CA VAL A 63 4.48 5.49 16.43
C VAL A 63 4.15 6.86 15.86
N ALA A 64 4.85 7.26 14.79
CA ALA A 64 4.61 8.55 14.14
C ALA A 64 3.59 8.43 13.00
N LYS A 65 3.75 7.39 12.17
CA LYS A 65 2.94 7.20 10.96
C LYS A 65 2.89 5.73 10.59
N VAL A 66 1.71 5.26 10.21
CA VAL A 66 1.51 3.94 9.61
C VAL A 66 0.94 4.15 8.22
N GLN A 67 1.55 3.55 7.20
CA GLN A 67 1.15 3.73 5.82
C GLN A 67 0.98 2.37 5.14
N THR A 68 -0.10 2.21 4.39
CA THR A 68 -0.30 1.11 3.46
C THR A 68 -0.32 1.68 2.05
N LYS A 69 0.50 1.14 1.15
CA LYS A 69 0.56 1.62 -0.23
C LYS A 69 0.62 0.48 -1.24
N ILE A 70 0.07 0.72 -2.41
CA ILE A 70 0.33 -0.10 -3.59
C ILE A 70 1.55 0.50 -4.28
N THR A 71 2.66 -0.22 -4.29
CA THR A 71 3.85 0.16 -5.07
C THR A 71 3.67 -0.26 -6.53
N PHE A 72 4.47 0.29 -7.42
CA PHE A 72 4.48 -0.11 -8.83
C PHE A 72 4.63 -1.64 -9.00
N LEU A 73 5.60 -2.24 -8.29
CA LEU A 73 5.81 -3.69 -8.36
C LEU A 73 4.60 -4.48 -7.86
N ASN A 74 3.97 -4.02 -6.78
CA ASN A 74 2.76 -4.68 -6.25
C ASN A 74 1.58 -4.58 -7.24
N GLY A 75 1.38 -3.41 -7.85
CA GLY A 75 0.37 -3.20 -8.87
C GLY A 75 0.61 -4.07 -10.11
N LEU A 76 1.87 -4.16 -10.56
CA LEU A 76 2.26 -5.01 -11.68
C LEU A 76 2.01 -6.50 -11.39
N LEU A 77 2.34 -6.97 -10.18
CA LEU A 77 2.04 -8.35 -9.75
C LEU A 77 0.53 -8.61 -9.71
N GLY A 78 -0.25 -7.63 -9.26
CA GLY A 78 -1.71 -7.59 -9.38
C GLY A 78 -2.17 -7.78 -10.82
N GLN A 79 -1.62 -7.00 -11.74
CA GLN A 79 -2.03 -7.03 -13.14
C GLN A 79 -1.67 -8.36 -13.83
N ILE A 80 -0.44 -8.86 -13.64
CA ILE A 80 0.04 -10.12 -14.24
C ILE A 80 -0.77 -11.32 -13.72
N SER A 81 -1.20 -11.27 -12.46
CA SER A 81 -2.06 -12.30 -11.86
C SER A 81 -3.56 -12.08 -12.11
N TYR A 82 -3.93 -11.13 -12.99
CA TYR A 82 -5.33 -10.76 -13.27
C TYR A 82 -6.15 -10.41 -12.02
N GLY A 83 -5.51 -9.82 -11.01
CA GLY A 83 -6.14 -9.42 -9.75
C GLY A 83 -6.27 -10.54 -8.72
N VAL A 84 -5.77 -11.75 -9.01
CA VAL A 84 -5.78 -12.85 -8.03
C VAL A 84 -4.80 -12.58 -6.90
N TYR A 85 -3.59 -12.10 -7.20
CA TYR A 85 -2.57 -11.77 -6.21
C TYR A 85 -2.38 -10.26 -6.11
N THR A 86 -2.85 -9.66 -5.02
CA THR A 86 -2.98 -8.20 -4.84
C THR A 86 -2.15 -7.70 -3.65
N PRO A 87 -0.81 -7.86 -3.69
CA PRO A 87 0.02 -7.51 -2.55
C PRO A 87 -0.07 -6.02 -2.20
N ARG A 88 0.07 -5.70 -0.92
CA ARG A 88 0.16 -4.34 -0.40
C ARG A 88 1.46 -4.15 0.38
N GLN A 89 2.01 -2.94 0.38
CA GLN A 89 3.20 -2.60 1.16
C GLN A 89 2.75 -1.93 2.45
N ILE A 90 3.20 -2.41 3.60
CA ILE A 90 3.00 -1.76 4.90
C ILE A 90 4.29 -1.10 5.38
N LEU A 91 4.16 0.13 5.84
CA LEU A 91 5.26 0.97 6.30
C LEU A 91 4.93 1.53 7.68
N VAL A 92 5.85 1.38 8.62
CA VAL A 92 5.75 2.00 9.96
C VAL A 92 6.92 2.96 10.11
N TYR A 93 6.62 4.15 10.59
CA TYR A 93 7.56 5.20 10.89
C TYR A 93 7.52 5.45 12.38
N CYS A 94 8.67 5.30 13.04
CA CYS A 94 8.83 5.65 14.44
C CYS A 94 9.34 7.10 14.57
N LYS A 95 9.15 7.69 15.74
CA LYS A 95 9.74 8.97 16.16
C LYS A 95 11.04 8.77 16.93
#